data_AF-X0YQX1-F1
#
_entry.id   AF-X0YQX1-F1
#
_cell.length_a   1.000
_cell.length_b   1.000
_cell.length_c   1.000
_cell.angle_alpha   90.00
_cell.angle_beta   90.00
_cell.angle_gamma   90.00
#
_symmetry.space_group_name_H-M   'P 1'
#
loop_
_entity.id
_entity.type
_entity.pdbx_description
1 polymer ?
#
loop_
_entity_poly.entity_id
_entity_poly.type
_entity_poly.pdbx_seq_one_letter_code
_entity_poly.pdbx_strand_id
1 'polypeptide(L)'
;MSISETLRKIKEQRPLVHHITNWVTIYDCANIVRAIGALPVMAHAIEEVEQMTSISSALVLNIGTLTVDLAESMILAGKKANEKNIPVILDAVGAGATDLRTNKAAEILEKVKISVLKGNSSEIGTIAGAEAETKGVEAISVKGNLVEISKKLASKRNLNLFRKNLTEIFNSRA
;
A
#
# COMPACT_ATOMS: atom_id res chain seq x y z
N MET A 1 -4.25 -0.44 -22.45
CA MET A 1 -3.79 0.96 -22.44
C MET A 1 -2.28 0.94 -22.40
N SER A 2 -1.60 1.67 -23.27
CA SER A 2 -0.14 1.76 -23.25
C SER A 2 0.36 2.61 -22.07
N ILE A 3 1.65 2.52 -21.76
CA ILE A 3 2.29 3.38 -20.77
C ILE A 3 2.13 4.86 -21.17
N SER A 4 2.36 5.18 -22.45
CA SER A 4 2.24 6.54 -22.98
C SER A 4 0.82 7.11 -22.86
N GLU A 5 -0.20 6.29 -23.14
CA GLU A 5 -1.61 6.69 -22.95
C GLU A 5 -1.94 6.93 -21.48
N THR A 6 -1.42 6.09 -20.58
CA THR A 6 -1.61 6.26 -19.13
C THR A 6 -0.98 7.56 -18.65
N LEU A 7 0.27 7.82 -19.04
CA LEU A 7 0.98 9.06 -18.68
C LEU A 7 0.27 10.31 -19.23
N ARG A 8 -0.26 10.23 -20.45
CA ARG A 8 -1.05 11.33 -21.03
C ARG A 8 -2.32 11.60 -20.20
N LYS A 9 -3.07 10.55 -19.85
CA LYS A 9 -4.27 10.70 -19.00
C LYS A 9 -3.97 11.31 -17.64
N ILE A 10 -2.86 10.93 -17.01
CA ILE A 10 -2.43 11.52 -15.73
C ILE A 10 -2.22 13.03 -15.90
N LYS A 11 -1.51 13.46 -16.95
CA LYS A 11 -1.28 14.88 -17.23
C LYS A 11 -2.57 15.66 -17.53
N GLU A 12 -3.51 15.04 -18.24
CA GLU A 12 -4.81 15.65 -18.57
C GLU A 12 -5.71 15.79 -17.34
N GLN A 13 -5.80 14.74 -16.51
CA GLN A 13 -6.69 14.70 -15.35
C GLN A 13 -6.11 15.38 -14.12
N ARG A 14 -4.77 15.48 -14.02
CA ARG A 14 -4.03 16.03 -12.88
C ARG A 14 -4.54 15.50 -11.52
N PRO A 15 -4.56 14.18 -11.31
CA PRO A 15 -5.17 13.59 -10.12
C PRO A 15 -4.45 14.04 -8.85
N LEU A 16 -5.21 14.26 -7.77
CA LEU A 16 -4.69 14.53 -6.44
C LEU A 16 -4.30 13.21 -5.77
N VAL A 17 -3.02 13.05 -5.42
CA VAL A 17 -2.50 11.83 -4.78
C VAL A 17 -2.12 12.15 -3.35
N HIS A 18 -2.88 11.58 -2.42
CA HIS A 18 -2.62 11.74 -0.99
C HIS A 18 -1.56 10.76 -0.53
N HIS A 19 -0.45 11.28 -0.01
CA HIS A 19 0.63 10.50 0.56
C HIS A 19 0.66 10.63 2.09
N ILE A 20 0.57 9.49 2.76
CA ILE A 20 1.00 9.31 4.15
C ILE A 20 2.23 8.41 4.07
N THR A 21 3.40 9.04 3.98
CA THR A 21 4.66 8.36 3.64
C THR A 21 5.76 8.62 4.67
N ASN A 22 6.88 7.93 4.50
CA ASN A 22 8.04 8.07 5.36
C ASN A 22 8.79 9.41 5.14
N TRP A 23 9.48 9.86 6.19
CA TRP A 23 10.21 11.14 6.21
C TRP A 23 11.43 11.17 5.29
N VAL A 24 12.01 10.01 4.98
CA VAL A 24 13.23 9.91 4.16
C VAL A 24 12.94 10.22 2.70
N THR A 25 11.78 9.78 2.18
CA THR A 25 11.45 9.89 0.74
C THR A 25 10.30 10.86 0.45
N ILE A 26 9.78 11.60 1.43
CA ILE A 26 8.58 12.44 1.28
C ILE A 26 8.73 13.48 0.16
N TYR A 27 9.90 14.12 0.07
CA TYR A 27 10.21 15.12 -0.95
C TYR A 27 10.30 14.51 -2.36
N ASP A 28 10.93 13.34 -2.49
CA ASP A 28 11.05 12.64 -3.77
C ASP A 28 9.69 12.14 -4.26
N CYS A 29 8.85 11.62 -3.36
CA CYS A 29 7.48 11.24 -3.69
C CYS A 29 6.71 12.43 -4.27
N ALA A 30 6.80 13.61 -3.64
CA ALA A 30 6.16 14.83 -4.15
C ALA A 30 6.66 15.18 -5.56
N ASN A 31 7.98 15.18 -5.75
CA ASN A 31 8.57 15.56 -7.03
C ASN A 31 8.25 14.58 -8.15
N ILE A 32 8.26 13.28 -7.90
CA ILE A 32 7.92 12.27 -8.90
C ILE A 32 6.45 12.42 -9.32
N VAL A 33 5.52 12.55 -8.37
CA VAL A 33 4.09 12.76 -8.66
C VAL A 33 3.88 14.03 -9.48
N ARG A 34 4.57 15.11 -9.13
CA ARG A 34 4.53 16.37 -9.89
C ARG A 34 5.13 16.22 -11.28
N ALA A 35 6.25 15.51 -11.43
CA ALA A 35 6.93 15.31 -12.70
C ALA A 35 6.08 14.52 -13.70
N ILE A 36 5.27 13.57 -13.23
CA ILE A 36 4.32 12.83 -14.08
C ILE A 36 3.02 13.62 -14.38
N GLY A 37 2.86 14.82 -13.82
CA GLY A 37 1.73 15.73 -14.09
C GLY A 37 0.55 15.62 -13.12
N ALA A 38 0.70 14.86 -12.02
CA ALA A 38 -0.29 14.76 -10.95
C ALA A 38 -0.03 15.81 -9.85
N LEU A 39 -0.95 15.89 -8.88
CA LEU A 39 -0.88 16.81 -7.75
C LEU A 39 -0.55 16.02 -6.47
N PRO A 40 0.65 16.16 -5.88
CA PRO A 40 0.95 15.54 -4.59
C PRO A 40 0.33 16.33 -3.42
N VAL A 41 -0.12 15.62 -2.39
CA VAL A 41 -0.45 16.21 -1.08
C VAL A 41 -0.01 15.31 0.06
N MET A 42 0.46 15.90 1.16
CA MET A 42 0.98 15.21 2.34
C MET A 42 0.28 15.72 3.59
N ALA A 43 -0.81 15.07 4.00
CA ALA A 43 -1.59 15.44 5.18
C ALA A 43 -1.73 14.23 6.11
N HIS A 44 -0.98 14.20 7.20
CA HIS A 44 -0.89 13.02 8.07
C HIS A 44 -1.51 13.25 9.44
N ALA A 45 -1.87 14.50 9.77
CA ALA A 45 -2.50 14.84 11.04
C ALA A 45 -3.89 14.20 11.12
N ILE A 46 -4.18 13.56 12.25
CA ILE A 46 -5.39 12.75 12.43
C ILE A 46 -6.67 13.58 12.25
N GLU A 47 -6.58 14.87 12.56
CA GLU A 47 -7.66 15.86 12.50
C GLU A 47 -8.08 16.21 11.06
N GLU A 48 -7.18 16.10 10.09
CA GLU A 48 -7.44 16.50 8.69
C GLU A 48 -7.40 15.33 7.70
N VAL A 49 -6.87 14.17 8.11
CA VAL A 49 -6.51 13.07 7.20
C VAL A 49 -7.71 12.56 6.40
N GLU A 50 -8.89 12.47 7.02
CA GLU A 50 -10.13 12.06 6.36
C GLU A 50 -10.63 13.12 5.36
N GLN A 51 -10.48 14.40 5.69
CA GLN A 51 -10.87 15.51 4.81
C GLN A 51 -9.97 15.57 3.57
N MET A 52 -8.65 15.43 3.75
CA MET A 52 -7.72 15.40 2.63
C MET A 52 -7.94 14.17 1.74
N THR A 53 -8.10 13.00 2.35
CA THR A 53 -8.38 11.78 1.61
C THR A 53 -9.68 11.89 0.83
N SER A 54 -10.69 12.54 1.41
CA SER A 54 -12.02 12.71 0.82
C SER A 54 -12.08 13.41 -0.53
N ILE A 55 -11.07 14.21 -0.87
CA ILE A 55 -10.96 14.95 -2.13
C ILE A 55 -9.88 14.38 -3.07
N SER A 56 -9.20 13.30 -2.64
CA SER A 56 -8.08 12.73 -3.36
C SER A 56 -8.53 11.68 -4.37
N SER A 57 -7.76 11.52 -5.44
CA SER A 57 -7.98 10.50 -6.47
C SER A 57 -7.35 9.16 -6.12
N ALA A 58 -6.34 9.14 -5.24
CA ALA A 58 -5.69 7.94 -4.71
C ALA A 58 -5.06 8.23 -3.35
N LEU A 59 -4.90 7.17 -2.53
CA LEU A 59 -4.21 7.22 -1.24
C LEU A 59 -3.02 6.27 -1.25
N VAL A 60 -1.84 6.77 -0.86
CA VAL A 60 -0.60 6.00 -0.73
C VAL A 60 -0.18 5.99 0.74
N LEU A 61 -0.13 4.79 1.31
CA LEU A 61 0.33 4.52 2.66
C LEU A 61 1.71 3.86 2.59
N ASN A 62 2.73 4.46 3.21
CA ASN A 62 4.08 3.90 3.28
C ASN A 62 4.58 3.94 4.72
N ILE A 63 4.92 2.76 5.27
CA ILE A 63 5.25 2.57 6.69
C ILE A 63 6.75 2.67 7.02
N GLY A 64 7.56 3.32 6.16
CA GLY A 64 9.02 3.30 6.27
C GLY A 64 9.61 4.01 7.50
N THR A 65 8.94 5.03 8.03
CA THR A 65 9.27 5.73 9.31
C THR A 65 8.02 5.80 10.20
N LEU A 66 7.40 4.64 10.41
CA LEU A 66 6.13 4.51 11.12
C LEU A 66 6.22 4.91 12.60
N THR A 67 5.19 5.61 13.08
CA THR A 67 4.85 5.75 14.50
C THR A 67 3.46 5.16 14.75
N VAL A 68 3.09 4.95 16.01
CA VAL A 68 1.74 4.45 16.36
C VAL A 68 0.67 5.41 15.86
N ASP A 69 0.80 6.69 16.16
CA ASP A 69 -0.15 7.74 15.74
C ASP A 69 -0.27 7.83 14.22
N LEU A 70 0.86 7.70 13.50
CA LEU A 70 0.84 7.71 12.04
C LEU A 70 0.06 6.49 11.50
N ALA A 71 0.20 5.31 12.12
CA ALA A 71 -0.56 4.14 11.74
C ALA A 71 -2.07 4.34 11.95
N GLU A 72 -2.48 5.03 13.01
CA GLU A 72 -3.88 5.38 13.27
C GLU A 72 -4.43 6.32 12.20
N SER A 73 -3.68 7.38 11.85
CA SER A 73 -4.01 8.25 10.72
C SER A 73 -4.13 7.48 9.40
N MET A 74 -3.22 6.54 9.13
CA MET A 74 -3.29 5.69 7.93
C MET A 74 -4.56 4.83 7.88
N ILE A 75 -5.00 4.28 9.01
CA ILE A 75 -6.23 3.49 9.09
C ILE A 75 -7.46 4.37 8.86
N LEU A 76 -7.53 5.56 9.47
CA LEU A 76 -8.63 6.50 9.26
C LEU A 76 -8.70 6.97 7.80
N ALA A 77 -7.57 7.37 7.22
CA ALA A 77 -7.45 7.68 5.81
C ALA A 77 -7.93 6.53 4.93
N GLY A 78 -7.44 5.31 5.21
CA GLY A 78 -7.76 4.12 4.46
C GLY A 78 -9.26 3.79 4.48
N LYS A 79 -9.89 3.86 5.65
CA LYS A 79 -11.35 3.68 5.79
C LYS A 79 -12.11 4.72 4.99
N LYS A 80 -11.73 6.01 5.09
CA LYS A 80 -12.36 7.08 4.32
C LYS A 80 -12.20 6.87 2.81
N ALA A 81 -11.02 6.44 2.38
CA ALA A 81 -10.77 6.09 0.99
C ALA A 81 -11.68 4.95 0.53
N ASN A 82 -11.85 3.90 1.34
CA ASN A 82 -12.75 2.80 1.01
C ASN A 82 -14.21 3.21 0.91
N GLU A 83 -14.71 4.05 1.84
CA GLU A 83 -16.06 4.61 1.78
C GLU A 83 -16.30 5.36 0.45
N LYS A 84 -15.29 6.08 -0.04
CA LYS A 84 -15.35 6.85 -1.28
C LYS A 84 -14.88 6.12 -2.54
N ASN A 85 -14.60 4.82 -2.44
CA ASN A 85 -14.04 4.01 -3.53
C ASN A 85 -12.72 4.56 -4.12
N ILE A 86 -11.94 5.27 -3.30
CA ILE A 86 -10.61 5.76 -3.64
C ILE A 86 -9.63 4.59 -3.51
N PRO A 87 -8.81 4.30 -4.53
CA PRO A 87 -7.83 3.22 -4.47
C PRO A 87 -6.77 3.51 -3.42
N VAL A 88 -6.48 2.49 -2.59
CA VAL A 88 -5.46 2.56 -1.54
C VAL A 88 -4.27 1.69 -1.92
N ILE A 89 -3.08 2.28 -1.86
CA ILE A 89 -1.80 1.60 -2.08
C ILE A 89 -1.09 1.50 -0.74
N LEU A 90 -0.64 0.30 -0.36
CA LEU A 90 0.19 0.07 0.81
C LEU A 90 1.60 -0.36 0.40
N ASP A 91 2.62 0.39 0.79
CA ASP A 91 4.04 0.01 0.69
C ASP A 91 4.53 -0.46 2.05
N ALA A 92 4.70 -1.78 2.19
CA ALA A 92 4.97 -2.48 3.44
C ALA A 92 6.44 -2.42 3.89
N VAL A 93 7.08 -1.26 3.75
CA VAL A 93 8.52 -1.06 3.99
C VAL A 93 8.94 -1.54 5.38
N GLY A 94 9.79 -2.56 5.43
CA GLY A 94 10.32 -3.11 6.66
C GLY A 94 9.35 -3.96 7.48
N ALA A 95 8.22 -4.41 6.91
CA ALA A 95 7.49 -5.54 7.48
C ALA A 95 8.44 -6.75 7.60
N GLY A 96 8.48 -7.37 8.77
CA GLY A 96 9.43 -8.44 9.14
C GLY A 96 10.73 -7.97 9.77
N ALA A 97 11.04 -6.67 9.74
CA ALA A 97 12.24 -6.14 10.39
C ALA A 97 12.04 -5.87 11.90
N THR A 98 10.81 -5.52 12.29
CA THR A 98 10.43 -5.26 13.69
C THR A 98 8.96 -5.63 13.89
N ASP A 99 8.59 -6.03 15.11
CA ASP A 99 7.21 -6.40 15.44
C ASP A 99 6.23 -5.24 15.19
N LEU A 100 6.61 -4.01 15.52
CA LEU A 100 5.76 -2.84 15.29
C LEU A 100 5.36 -2.71 13.82
N ARG A 101 6.33 -2.80 12.89
CA ARG A 101 6.06 -2.68 11.45
C ARG A 101 5.22 -3.84 10.93
N THR A 102 5.53 -5.07 11.36
CA THR A 102 4.78 -6.27 10.96
C THR A 102 3.33 -6.20 11.43
N ASN A 103 3.13 -5.90 12.71
CA ASN A 103 1.81 -5.85 13.33
C ASN A 103 0.95 -4.73 12.75
N LYS A 104 1.52 -3.53 12.54
CA LYS A 104 0.77 -2.42 11.94
C LYS A 104 0.49 -2.62 10.45
N ALA A 105 1.37 -3.28 9.70
CA ALA A 105 1.06 -3.67 8.32
C ALA A 105 -0.14 -4.64 8.27
N ALA A 106 -0.16 -5.64 9.15
CA ALA A 106 -1.27 -6.59 9.26
C ALA A 106 -2.57 -5.90 9.68
N GLU A 107 -2.52 -5.00 10.67
CA GLU A 107 -3.66 -4.22 11.15
C GLU A 107 -4.24 -3.33 10.03
N ILE A 108 -3.41 -2.65 9.25
CA ILE A 108 -3.86 -1.85 8.10
C ILE A 108 -4.53 -2.75 7.07
N LEU A 109 -3.91 -3.90 6.72
CA LEU A 109 -4.50 -4.84 5.75
C LEU A 109 -5.83 -5.43 6.22
N GLU A 110 -6.03 -5.59 7.52
CA GLU A 110 -7.29 -6.05 8.11
C GLU A 110 -8.38 -4.97 8.07
N LYS A 111 -8.03 -3.73 8.44
CA LYS A 111 -8.99 -2.63 8.61
C LYS A 111 -9.27 -1.83 7.34
N VAL A 112 -8.42 -1.96 6.31
CA VAL A 112 -8.46 -1.18 5.07
C VAL A 112 -8.41 -2.11 3.88
N LYS A 113 -9.36 -1.94 2.94
CA LYS A 113 -9.34 -2.61 1.64
C LYS A 113 -8.25 -1.98 0.75
N ILE A 114 -7.12 -2.66 0.66
CA ILE A 114 -5.98 -2.27 -0.16
C ILE A 114 -6.20 -2.69 -1.62
N SER A 115 -6.00 -1.76 -2.56
CA SER A 115 -6.06 -2.04 -4.00
C SER A 115 -4.72 -2.54 -4.54
N VAL A 116 -3.61 -2.01 -4.02
CA VAL A 116 -2.25 -2.43 -4.40
C VAL A 116 -1.38 -2.61 -3.16
N LEU A 117 -0.82 -3.81 -2.97
CA LEU A 117 0.22 -4.07 -1.97
C LEU A 117 1.59 -4.08 -2.65
N LYS A 118 2.51 -3.26 -2.16
CA LYS A 118 3.89 -3.15 -2.65
C LYS A 118 4.86 -3.60 -1.56
N GLY A 119 5.80 -4.46 -1.94
CA GLY A 119 6.86 -4.93 -1.04
C GLY A 119 7.97 -5.67 -1.78
N ASN A 120 9.08 -5.92 -1.11
CA ASN A 120 10.10 -6.86 -1.55
C ASN A 120 9.72 -8.30 -1.15
N SER A 121 10.47 -9.31 -1.60
CA SER A 121 10.15 -10.71 -1.33
C SER A 121 10.07 -11.06 0.17
N SER A 122 10.93 -10.47 1.00
CA SER A 122 10.95 -10.71 2.44
C SER A 122 9.75 -10.06 3.15
N GLU A 123 9.42 -8.82 2.79
CA GLU A 123 8.24 -8.09 3.30
C GLU A 123 6.95 -8.84 2.97
N ILE A 124 6.80 -9.28 1.71
CA ILE A 124 5.62 -10.03 1.26
C ILE A 124 5.54 -11.41 1.91
N GLY A 125 6.66 -12.12 2.02
CA GLY A 125 6.71 -13.42 2.71
C GLY A 125 6.30 -13.30 4.19
N THR A 126 6.75 -12.23 4.87
CA THR A 126 6.38 -11.96 6.26
C THR A 126 4.88 -11.67 6.39
N ILE A 127 4.33 -10.80 5.55
CA ILE A 127 2.89 -10.49 5.57
C ILE A 127 2.05 -11.74 5.32
N ALA A 128 2.44 -12.56 4.33
CA ALA A 128 1.72 -13.79 4.01
C ALA A 128 1.82 -14.83 5.14
N GLY A 129 2.99 -14.95 5.78
CA GLY A 129 3.23 -15.85 6.91
C GLY A 129 2.44 -15.45 8.15
N ALA A 130 2.47 -14.17 8.52
CA ALA A 130 1.69 -13.64 9.64
C ALA A 130 0.19 -13.87 9.46
N GLU A 131 -0.31 -13.82 8.22
CA GLU A 131 -1.71 -14.11 7.91
C GLU A 131 -2.05 -15.61 7.97
N ALA A 132 -1.09 -16.50 7.72
CA ALA A 132 -1.27 -17.94 7.87
C ALA A 132 -1.34 -18.33 9.35
N GLU A 133 -0.43 -17.78 10.18
CA GLU A 133 -0.40 -18.01 11.62
C GLU A 133 -1.67 -17.50 12.32
N THR A 134 -2.11 -16.26 12.03
CA THR A 134 -3.33 -15.69 12.64
C THR A 134 -4.61 -16.44 12.29
N LYS A 135 -4.65 -17.19 11.18
CA LYS A 135 -5.82 -17.99 10.77
C LYS A 135 -5.69 -19.48 11.06
N GLY A 136 -4.67 -19.91 11.79
CA GLY A 136 -4.46 -21.31 12.18
C GLY A 136 -4.28 -22.27 11.01
N VAL A 137 -3.90 -21.75 9.83
CA VAL A 137 -3.58 -22.56 8.66
C VAL A 137 -2.15 -23.02 8.86
N GLU A 138 -1.90 -24.33 8.80
CA GLU A 138 -0.56 -24.94 8.93
C GLU A 138 0.48 -24.01 8.32
N ALA A 139 1.44 -23.57 9.14
CA ALA A 139 2.54 -22.74 8.72
C ALA A 139 3.35 -23.50 7.68
N ILE A 140 2.88 -23.48 6.42
CA ILE A 140 3.64 -23.91 5.26
C ILE A 140 4.84 -23.00 5.32
N SER A 141 5.96 -23.57 5.75
CA SER A 141 7.21 -22.84 5.93
C SER A 141 7.40 -21.89 4.75
N VAL A 142 7.94 -20.71 5.02
CA VAL A 142 8.35 -19.71 4.01
C VAL A 142 9.52 -20.24 3.14
N LYS A 143 9.58 -21.56 2.91
CA LYS A 143 10.28 -22.27 1.84
C LYS A 143 9.36 -22.59 0.64
N GLY A 144 8.09 -22.17 0.68
CA GLY A 144 7.19 -22.24 -0.47
C GLY A 144 7.61 -21.31 -1.61
N ASN A 145 7.17 -21.61 -2.84
CA ASN A 145 7.40 -20.73 -3.98
C ASN A 145 6.76 -19.35 -3.73
N LEU A 146 7.59 -18.31 -3.55
CA LEU A 146 7.14 -16.94 -3.28
C LEU A 146 6.15 -16.40 -4.32
N VAL A 147 6.20 -16.90 -5.56
CA VAL A 147 5.23 -16.57 -6.62
C VAL A 147 3.85 -17.09 -6.24
N GLU A 148 3.75 -18.33 -5.78
CA GLU A 148 2.50 -18.96 -5.38
C GLU A 148 1.94 -18.30 -4.11
N ILE A 149 2.80 -18.00 -3.14
CA ILE A 149 2.44 -17.25 -1.93
C ILE A 149 1.86 -15.88 -2.32
N SER A 150 2.52 -15.18 -3.23
CA SER A 150 2.07 -13.86 -3.70
C SER A 150 0.72 -13.93 -4.40
N LYS A 151 0.51 -14.93 -5.26
CA LYS A 151 -0.78 -15.18 -5.92
C LYS A 151 -1.89 -15.48 -4.91
N LYS A 152 -1.63 -16.40 -3.96
CA LYS A 152 -2.59 -16.75 -2.91
C LYS A 152 -2.98 -15.53 -2.06
N LEU A 153 -2.00 -14.71 -1.65
CA LEU A 153 -2.25 -13.48 -0.91
C LEU A 153 -3.10 -12.49 -1.73
N ALA A 154 -2.73 -12.25 -2.99
CA ALA A 154 -3.45 -11.36 -3.90
C ALA A 154 -4.91 -11.80 -4.10
N SER A 155 -5.16 -13.07 -4.37
CA SER A 155 -6.51 -13.62 -4.54
C SER A 155 -7.32 -13.56 -3.24
N LYS A 156 -6.74 -13.96 -2.10
CA LYS A 156 -7.41 -13.99 -0.80
C LYS A 156 -7.86 -12.61 -0.33
N ARG A 157 -7.03 -11.58 -0.57
CA ARG A 157 -7.32 -10.18 -0.20
C ARG A 157 -8.00 -9.38 -1.32
N ASN A 158 -8.19 -9.99 -2.49
CA ASN A 158 -8.70 -9.34 -3.69
C ASN A 158 -7.97 -8.02 -4.02
N LEU A 159 -6.64 -8.07 -4.07
CA LEU A 159 -5.75 -6.94 -4.35
C LEU A 159 -4.75 -7.25 -5.47
N ASN A 160 -4.08 -6.23 -5.98
CA ASN A 160 -2.92 -6.41 -6.85
C ASN A 160 -1.63 -6.34 -6.02
N LEU A 161 -0.70 -7.28 -6.23
CA LEU A 161 0.57 -7.32 -5.50
C LEU A 161 1.73 -6.97 -6.43
N PHE A 162 2.51 -5.95 -6.07
CA PHE A 162 3.71 -5.53 -6.80
C PHE A 162 4.98 -5.87 -6.02
N ARG A 163 5.86 -6.68 -6.64
CA ARG A 163 7.12 -7.13 -6.04
C ARG A 163 8.34 -6.41 -6.63
N LYS A 164 9.02 -5.60 -5.81
CA LYS A 164 10.08 -4.64 -6.23
C LYS A 164 11.22 -5.24 -7.07
N ASN A 165 11.71 -6.44 -6.74
CA ASN A 165 12.95 -6.98 -7.33
C ASN A 165 12.76 -7.83 -8.59
N LEU A 166 11.51 -8.09 -8.99
CA LEU A 166 11.22 -8.96 -10.15
C LEU A 166 10.28 -8.30 -11.17
N THR A 167 9.82 -7.06 -10.92
CA THR A 167 8.85 -6.35 -11.77
C THR A 167 7.59 -7.18 -12.04
N GLU A 168 7.17 -7.97 -11.06
CA GLU A 168 6.01 -8.86 -11.17
C GLU A 168 4.79 -8.22 -10.51
N ILE A 169 3.67 -8.28 -11.22
CA ILE A 169 2.35 -7.88 -10.73
C ILE A 169 1.50 -9.14 -10.68
N PHE A 170 0.97 -9.46 -9.49
CA PHE A 170 0.00 -10.53 -9.29
C PHE A 170 -1.39 -9.92 -9.11
N ASN A 171 -2.30 -10.24 -10.01
CA ASN A 171 -3.69 -9.75 -9.95
C ASN A 171 -4.57 -10.81 -9.29
N SER A 172 -5.51 -10.38 -8.45
CA SER A 172 -6.50 -11.27 -7.83
C SER A 172 -7.45 -11.96 -8.80
N ARG A 173 -7.48 -11.54 -10.08
CA ARG A 173 -8.40 -11.99 -11.13
C ARG A 173 -7.76 -12.85 -12.22
N ALA A 174 -6.61 -13.47 -11.94
CA ALA A 174 -5.95 -14.41 -12.86
C ALA A 174 -6.19 -15.87 -12.43
#